data_AF-A0A940JCR8-F1
#
_entry.id   AF-A0A940JCR8-F1
#
_cell.length_a   1.000
_cell.length_b   1.000
_cell.length_c   1.000
_cell.angle_alpha   90.00
_cell.angle_beta   90.00
_cell.angle_gamma   90.00
#
_symmetry.space_group_name_H-M   'P 1'
#
loop_
_entity.id
_entity.type
_entity.pdbx_description
1 polymer ?
#
loop_
_entity_poly.entity_id
_entity_poly.type
_entity_poly.pdbx_seq_one_letter_code
_entity_poly.pdbx_strand_id
1 'polypeptide(L)'
;MGRGARNLIAASIALLAGVTLVACAPTGLSPRPLTATPDAASAYRLSGMIAFPERQTLVTGGAVIDRAAVTLFNASNQTVAIGQTNAAGAFTLDPGTGFAPVVGDTYVLDAYKPIAAGGVGADVARLRTVVAWTGSNWTSISGSNIVLNELTTTVAVIQGLQGATLQPQDTLGTVSGASVTSRKSAIADQWGAVSVLVSDLLAKDQDPVARLAFASGRYFIRPGAASVVRLERFDEGTFTDTVLEAAGALQLAGPKPNPSDPGSETAYFQVTNSGNDGVPMVVSDGTHLYTRIWSASYASTTADALKWKKFGSGFNGTTRGAYVATLGTATYAACTSAFYWNGGIYQPSGVANQFLRIDTTTGAQSAVNTTATTIERARGVAGPPQLFTTDGTYVYNVAYGITARTTTDYNGFTVQVLNPATGFSLVRQFTMDTNSYYVDGVLCDGTYLYMIEYNPNARMRRYRLSDGVREAEWTFPQSRSAGSAPYAFDPAANDPLAGVWDNTNRVFWVGNLTNDKIHLLRGGSYTHAGSYLSAPLDSGSGAPHYGRLNWTATTPAGTSLSFKVRSANTLADLASATWYGPTGAGDSYSASGTSLNAVHNKHRYLQVQATLGSTNPDNSPKLQALSVEVLP
;
A
#
# COMPACT_ATOMS: atom_id res chain seq x y z
N MET A 1 24.61 -65.58 -2.84
CA MET A 1 23.97 -65.23 -1.56
C MET A 1 24.85 -64.21 -0.83
N GLY A 2 24.30 -63.02 -0.58
CA GLY A 2 24.69 -62.10 0.50
C GLY A 2 26.12 -61.55 0.54
N ARG A 3 26.34 -60.38 -0.07
CA ARG A 3 27.01 -59.16 0.47
C ARG A 3 27.58 -58.32 -0.67
N GLY A 4 27.20 -57.04 -0.74
CA GLY A 4 27.82 -56.11 -1.68
C GLY A 4 27.07 -54.80 -2.00
N ALA A 5 26.03 -54.41 -1.27
CA ALA A 5 25.43 -53.07 -1.39
C ALA A 5 26.00 -52.14 -0.30
N ARG A 6 27.20 -51.63 -0.54
CA ARG A 6 27.77 -50.45 0.12
C ARG A 6 28.48 -49.65 -0.97
N ASN A 7 27.74 -48.72 -1.56
CA ASN A 7 28.19 -47.52 -2.29
C ASN A 7 26.95 -46.97 -2.99
N LEU A 8 26.49 -45.78 -2.56
CA LEU A 8 25.43 -44.90 -3.15
C LEU A 8 24.41 -44.34 -2.15
N ILE A 9 24.79 -43.99 -0.92
CA ILE A 9 24.09 -42.94 -0.15
C ILE A 9 25.12 -42.17 0.70
N ALA A 10 26.01 -41.41 0.04
CA ALA A 10 26.91 -40.45 0.69
C ALA A 10 27.54 -39.53 -0.38
N ALA A 11 26.73 -38.88 -1.22
CA ALA A 11 27.18 -37.83 -2.14
C ALA A 11 26.00 -36.96 -2.60
N SER A 12 25.22 -36.37 -1.67
CA SER A 12 24.16 -35.41 -2.04
C SER A 12 23.81 -34.37 -0.96
N ILE A 13 24.62 -34.13 0.07
CA ILE A 13 24.26 -33.17 1.16
C ILE A 13 25.34 -32.07 1.40
N ALA A 14 26.27 -31.86 0.47
CA ALA A 14 27.23 -30.76 0.64
C ALA A 14 27.70 -30.19 -0.71
N LEU A 15 26.81 -29.49 -1.41
CA LEU A 15 27.23 -28.43 -2.36
C LEU A 15 26.03 -27.51 -2.72
N LEU A 16 25.41 -26.88 -1.73
CA LEU A 16 24.51 -25.75 -1.97
C LEU A 16 24.66 -24.71 -0.84
N ALA A 17 25.89 -24.23 -0.68
CA ALA A 17 26.20 -23.06 0.11
C ALA A 17 26.75 -22.00 -0.85
N GLY A 18 25.98 -20.92 -1.06
CA GLY A 18 26.47 -19.75 -1.78
C GLY A 18 25.58 -19.29 -2.95
N VAL A 19 24.31 -19.01 -2.69
CA VAL A 19 23.59 -17.99 -3.48
C VAL A 19 22.89 -17.05 -2.50
N THR A 20 23.50 -15.89 -2.32
CA THR A 20 22.97 -14.77 -1.56
C THR A 20 21.73 -14.23 -2.28
N LEU A 21 20.54 -14.46 -1.73
CA LEU A 21 19.32 -13.79 -2.16
C LEU A 21 19.38 -12.32 -1.73
N VAL A 22 19.89 -11.47 -2.61
CA VAL A 22 19.71 -10.01 -2.49
C VAL A 22 18.26 -9.71 -2.86
N ALA A 23 17.48 -9.30 -1.88
CA ALA A 23 16.14 -8.78 -2.10
C ALA A 23 16.24 -7.45 -2.88
N CYS A 24 16.03 -7.50 -4.19
CA CYS A 24 15.87 -6.29 -5.00
C CYS A 24 14.53 -5.61 -4.68
N ALA A 25 14.62 -4.32 -4.34
CA ALA A 25 13.53 -3.38 -4.17
C ALA A 25 12.53 -3.37 -5.37
N PRO A 26 11.30 -2.87 -5.19
CA PRO A 26 10.35 -2.73 -6.29
C PRO A 26 10.76 -1.55 -7.17
N THR A 27 11.60 -1.78 -8.18
CA THR A 27 11.79 -0.82 -9.26
C THR A 27 10.67 -1.01 -10.27
N GLY A 28 9.69 -0.11 -10.23
CA GLY A 28 8.70 0.02 -11.30
C GLY A 28 9.37 0.29 -12.65
N LEU A 29 8.58 0.19 -13.72
CA LEU A 29 8.97 0.66 -15.04
C LEU A 29 9.34 2.14 -14.96
N SER A 30 10.61 2.46 -14.77
CA SER A 30 11.13 3.81 -14.95
C SER A 30 11.87 3.82 -16.28
N PRO A 31 11.29 4.35 -17.37
CA PRO A 31 12.13 4.75 -18.49
C PRO A 31 13.23 5.67 -17.92
N ARG A 32 14.49 5.42 -18.30
CA ARG A 32 15.53 6.42 -18.03
C ARG A 32 15.07 7.73 -18.68
N PRO A 33 15.30 8.90 -18.05
CA PRO A 33 14.93 10.18 -18.64
C PRO A 33 15.45 10.27 -20.07
N LEU A 34 14.57 10.58 -21.03
CA LEU A 34 14.97 10.96 -22.38
C LEU A 34 15.93 12.15 -22.23
N THR A 35 17.21 11.95 -22.58
CA THR A 35 18.22 12.99 -22.50
C THR A 35 18.49 13.42 -23.94
N ALA A 36 17.87 14.51 -24.40
CA ALA A 36 18.26 15.12 -25.66
C ALA A 36 19.33 16.18 -25.37
N THR A 37 20.48 16.06 -26.03
CA THR A 37 21.49 17.12 -26.07
C THR A 37 21.31 17.85 -27.40
N PRO A 38 20.99 19.15 -27.41
CA PRO A 38 20.91 19.90 -28.66
C PRO A 38 22.28 19.96 -29.34
N ASP A 39 22.37 19.46 -30.56
CA ASP A 39 23.50 19.72 -31.47
C ASP A 39 23.12 20.93 -32.33
N ALA A 40 24.02 21.90 -32.47
CA ALA A 40 23.74 23.22 -33.06
C ALA A 40 23.34 23.16 -34.54
N ALA A 41 23.48 22.02 -35.21
CA ALA A 41 23.07 21.80 -36.60
C ALA A 41 21.69 21.11 -36.77
N SER A 42 21.03 20.68 -35.68
CA SER A 42 19.76 19.93 -35.73
C SER A 42 18.93 20.18 -34.46
N ALA A 43 18.25 21.32 -34.40
CA ALA A 43 17.57 21.82 -33.20
C ALA A 43 16.43 20.93 -32.65
N TYR A 44 15.95 19.94 -33.42
CA TYR A 44 14.77 19.13 -33.07
C TYR A 44 15.02 17.62 -32.99
N ARG A 45 16.30 17.21 -32.94
CA ARG A 45 16.68 15.80 -32.82
C ARG A 45 16.14 15.20 -31.52
N LEU A 46 15.43 14.08 -31.62
CA LEU A 46 14.92 13.32 -30.47
C LEU A 46 15.78 12.06 -30.30
N SER A 47 16.49 11.97 -29.17
CA SER A 47 17.24 10.77 -28.80
C SER A 47 16.72 10.16 -27.51
N GLY A 48 16.77 8.85 -27.42
CA GLY A 48 16.24 8.11 -26.27
C GLY A 48 16.76 6.70 -26.18
N MET A 49 16.29 5.96 -25.17
CA MET A 49 16.63 4.56 -24.98
C MET A 49 15.38 3.77 -24.60
N ILE A 50 15.17 2.65 -25.28
CA ILE A 50 14.15 1.66 -24.95
C ILE A 50 14.83 0.58 -24.11
N ALA A 51 14.41 0.45 -22.86
CA ALA A 51 14.88 -0.58 -21.96
C ALA A 51 13.71 -1.40 -21.44
N PHE A 52 13.85 -2.73 -21.47
CA PHE A 52 12.99 -3.62 -20.71
C PHE A 52 13.62 -3.85 -19.33
N PRO A 53 12.81 -3.95 -18.26
CA PRO A 53 13.34 -4.30 -16.94
C PRO A 53 14.03 -5.67 -16.99
N GLU A 54 15.20 -5.79 -16.36
CA GLU A 54 16.11 -6.96 -16.41
C GLU A 54 15.55 -8.28 -15.82
N ARG A 55 14.23 -8.47 -15.70
CA ARG A 55 13.67 -9.71 -15.12
C ARG A 55 13.26 -10.71 -16.19
N GLN A 56 14.01 -11.83 -16.22
CA GLN A 56 13.66 -13.16 -16.71
C GLN A 56 12.71 -13.25 -17.92
N THR A 57 13.02 -12.56 -19.02
CA THR A 57 12.54 -12.97 -20.34
C THR A 57 13.53 -13.97 -20.93
N LEU A 58 13.04 -15.09 -21.49
CA LEU A 58 13.87 -16.09 -22.18
C LEU A 58 14.52 -15.54 -23.47
N VAL A 59 14.09 -14.35 -23.91
CA VAL A 59 14.73 -13.57 -24.96
C VAL A 59 15.61 -12.52 -24.27
N THR A 60 16.91 -12.48 -24.60
CA THR A 60 17.80 -11.43 -24.10
C THR A 60 17.24 -10.08 -24.51
N GLY A 61 17.20 -9.10 -23.59
CA GLY A 61 16.65 -7.78 -23.88
C GLY A 61 17.18 -7.17 -25.19
N GLY A 62 18.46 -7.44 -25.49
CA GLY A 62 19.13 -7.09 -26.74
C GLY A 62 18.43 -7.58 -28.03
N ALA A 63 17.85 -8.77 -28.06
CA ALA A 63 17.21 -9.30 -29.28
C ALA A 63 15.85 -8.64 -29.59
N VAL A 64 15.14 -8.16 -28.56
CA VAL A 64 13.87 -7.42 -28.71
C VAL A 64 14.12 -5.96 -29.04
N ILE A 65 15.15 -5.35 -28.44
CA ILE A 65 15.45 -3.92 -28.62
C ILE A 65 16.39 -3.62 -29.77
N ASP A 66 17.23 -4.53 -30.26
CA ASP A 66 18.12 -4.22 -31.39
C ASP A 66 17.30 -4.05 -32.67
N ARG A 67 17.52 -2.98 -33.44
CA ARG A 67 16.82 -2.69 -34.71
C ARG A 67 15.28 -2.70 -34.60
N ALA A 68 14.73 -2.29 -33.45
CA ALA A 68 13.31 -1.95 -33.37
C ALA A 68 13.08 -0.65 -34.16
N ALA A 69 12.04 -0.61 -34.98
CA ALA A 69 11.63 0.60 -35.68
C ALA A 69 11.07 1.58 -34.67
N VAL A 70 11.47 2.85 -34.75
CA VAL A 70 10.96 3.93 -33.91
C VAL A 70 10.42 5.02 -34.81
N THR A 71 9.16 5.38 -34.61
CA THR A 71 8.45 6.38 -35.42
C THR A 71 7.86 7.46 -34.52
N LEU A 72 8.04 8.71 -34.92
CA LEU A 72 7.38 9.87 -34.30
C LEU A 72 6.20 10.30 -35.17
N PHE A 73 5.01 10.39 -34.59
CA PHE A 73 3.80 10.85 -35.26
C PHE A 73 3.31 12.18 -34.67
N ASN A 74 2.80 13.07 -35.53
CA ASN A 74 2.10 14.28 -35.07
C ASN A 74 0.66 13.95 -34.63
N ALA A 75 -0.08 14.97 -34.16
CA ALA A 75 -1.47 14.83 -33.72
C ALA A 75 -2.43 14.33 -34.81
N SER A 76 -2.06 14.46 -36.09
CA SER A 76 -2.81 13.95 -37.24
C SER A 76 -2.38 12.55 -37.68
N ASN A 77 -1.61 11.83 -36.86
CA ASN A 77 -1.01 10.52 -37.17
C ASN A 77 -0.12 10.50 -38.43
N GLN A 78 0.42 11.64 -38.84
CA GLN A 78 1.40 11.70 -39.91
C GLN A 78 2.79 11.44 -39.36
N THR A 79 3.56 10.60 -40.05
CA THR A 79 4.96 10.32 -39.71
C THR A 79 5.80 11.58 -39.86
N VAL A 80 6.43 11.98 -38.75
CA VAL A 80 7.35 13.12 -38.66
C VAL A 80 8.79 12.67 -38.83
N ALA A 81 9.17 11.57 -38.17
CA ALA A 81 10.52 11.03 -38.21
C ALA A 81 10.49 9.51 -38.01
N ILE A 82 11.46 8.83 -38.60
CA ILE A 82 11.69 7.39 -38.43
C ILE A 82 13.15 7.14 -38.05
N GLY A 83 13.37 6.08 -37.29
CA GLY A 83 14.70 5.63 -36.92
C GLY A 83 14.66 4.19 -36.41
N GLN A 84 15.81 3.73 -35.95
CA GLN A 84 15.94 2.41 -35.36
C GLN A 84 16.75 2.48 -34.08
N THR A 85 16.44 1.60 -33.14
CA THR A 85 17.29 1.36 -31.97
C THR A 85 18.54 0.57 -32.34
N ASN A 86 19.64 0.81 -31.61
CA ASN A 86 20.83 -0.04 -31.63
C ASN A 86 20.71 -1.20 -30.63
N ALA A 87 21.76 -2.01 -30.50
CA ALA A 87 21.79 -3.16 -29.58
C ALA A 87 21.62 -2.81 -28.09
N ALA A 88 21.88 -1.55 -27.71
CA ALA A 88 21.63 -1.04 -26.35
C ALA A 88 20.23 -0.42 -26.19
N GLY A 89 19.38 -0.49 -27.22
CA GLY A 89 18.05 0.11 -27.24
C GLY A 89 18.05 1.63 -27.46
N ALA A 90 19.21 2.24 -27.71
CA ALA A 90 19.30 3.68 -27.96
C ALA A 90 18.89 4.01 -29.40
N PHE A 91 18.09 5.07 -29.57
CA PHE A 91 17.63 5.56 -30.88
C PHE A 91 17.85 7.07 -31.00
N THR A 92 17.87 7.54 -32.25
CA THR A 92 17.88 8.95 -32.62
C THR A 92 16.94 9.16 -33.80
N LEU A 93 16.05 10.14 -33.70
CA LEU A 93 15.14 10.58 -34.76
C LEU A 93 15.52 11.99 -35.19
N ASP A 94 15.59 12.20 -36.51
CA ASP A 94 15.86 13.50 -37.13
C ASP A 94 14.65 13.90 -38.00
N PRO A 95 13.77 14.81 -37.49
CA PRO A 95 12.55 15.24 -38.20
C PRO A 95 12.78 16.01 -39.51
N GLY A 96 14.03 16.36 -39.85
CA GLY A 96 14.36 17.11 -41.07
C GLY A 96 14.09 18.62 -40.98
N THR A 97 14.45 19.35 -42.05
CA THR A 97 14.56 20.81 -42.09
C THR A 97 13.23 21.58 -42.16
N GLY A 98 12.09 20.88 -42.30
CA GLY A 98 10.75 21.48 -42.32
C GLY A 98 9.99 21.33 -41.00
N PHE A 99 10.58 20.69 -40.00
CA PHE A 99 9.93 20.43 -38.72
C PHE A 99 10.16 21.60 -37.76
N ALA A 100 9.08 22.26 -37.33
CA ALA A 100 9.12 23.41 -36.43
C ALA A 100 8.05 23.27 -35.34
N PRO A 101 8.28 22.43 -34.30
CA PRO A 101 7.34 22.24 -33.21
C PRO A 101 7.22 23.51 -32.35
N VAL A 102 6.01 23.83 -31.89
CA VAL A 102 5.75 24.89 -30.92
C VAL A 102 5.79 24.32 -29.50
N VAL A 103 6.15 25.14 -28.52
CA VAL A 103 6.14 24.73 -27.10
C VAL A 103 4.74 24.22 -26.73
N GLY A 104 4.67 22.99 -26.22
CA GLY A 104 3.43 22.31 -25.87
C GLY A 104 2.90 21.35 -26.94
N ASP A 105 3.44 21.36 -28.16
CA ASP A 105 3.05 20.38 -29.19
C ASP A 105 3.37 18.96 -28.72
N THR A 106 2.39 18.06 -28.87
CA THR A 106 2.48 16.66 -28.46
C THR A 106 2.61 15.72 -29.66
N TYR A 107 3.42 14.68 -29.50
CA TYR A 107 3.71 13.69 -30.52
C TYR A 107 3.65 12.29 -29.94
N VAL A 108 3.25 11.33 -30.77
CA VAL A 108 3.25 9.92 -30.40
C VAL A 108 4.57 9.30 -30.82
N LEU A 109 5.33 8.80 -29.87
CA LEU A 109 6.52 8.01 -30.12
C LEU A 109 6.16 6.52 -30.04
N ASP A 110 6.37 5.82 -31.14
CA ASP A 110 5.95 4.44 -31.33
C ASP A 110 7.16 3.60 -31.71
N ALA A 111 7.49 2.61 -30.89
CA ALA A 111 8.60 1.71 -31.13
C ALA A 111 8.11 0.27 -31.26
N TYR A 112 8.48 -0.42 -32.33
CA TYR A 112 8.01 -1.77 -32.58
C TYR A 112 9.09 -2.65 -33.22
N LYS A 113 9.04 -3.95 -32.94
CA LYS A 113 9.95 -4.95 -33.48
C LYS A 113 9.22 -5.79 -34.53
N PRO A 114 9.51 -5.66 -35.83
CA PRO A 114 8.87 -6.48 -36.85
C PRO A 114 9.36 -7.94 -36.77
N ILE A 115 8.48 -8.90 -37.08
CA ILE A 115 8.78 -10.36 -37.05
C ILE A 115 9.84 -10.77 -38.10
N ALA A 116 9.99 -10.01 -39.19
CA ALA A 116 11.05 -10.18 -40.18
C ALA A 116 11.34 -8.86 -40.91
N ALA A 117 12.56 -8.70 -41.44
CA ALA A 117 12.89 -7.57 -42.30
C ALA A 117 12.00 -7.61 -43.57
N GLY A 118 11.00 -6.72 -43.65
CA GLY A 118 10.08 -6.61 -44.79
C GLY A 118 8.71 -7.30 -44.64
N GLY A 119 8.39 -7.89 -43.49
CA GLY A 119 7.05 -8.45 -43.25
C GLY A 119 6.05 -7.39 -42.80
N VAL A 120 5.05 -7.09 -43.62
CA VAL A 120 3.95 -6.18 -43.24
C VAL A 120 2.94 -6.94 -42.36
N GLY A 121 2.65 -6.42 -41.17
CA GLY A 121 1.43 -6.76 -40.43
C GLY A 121 1.56 -7.58 -39.13
N ALA A 122 2.76 -7.92 -38.66
CA ALA A 122 2.91 -8.54 -37.35
C ALA A 122 4.20 -8.09 -36.65
N ASP A 123 4.02 -7.41 -35.51
CA ASP A 123 5.10 -6.93 -34.64
C ASP A 123 5.26 -7.89 -33.46
N VAL A 124 6.49 -8.29 -33.10
CA VAL A 124 6.78 -9.12 -31.91
C VAL A 124 6.47 -8.35 -30.63
N ALA A 125 6.69 -7.05 -30.63
CA ALA A 125 6.43 -6.14 -29.53
C ALA A 125 6.22 -4.73 -30.07
N ARG A 126 5.35 -3.95 -29.42
CA ARG A 126 5.11 -2.54 -29.72
C ARG A 126 4.93 -1.74 -28.44
N LEU A 127 5.60 -0.61 -28.37
CA LEU A 127 5.65 0.33 -27.26
C LEU A 127 5.21 1.70 -27.76
N ARG A 128 4.19 2.29 -27.14
CA ARG A 128 3.73 3.64 -27.50
C ARG A 128 3.75 4.59 -26.30
N THR A 129 4.29 5.79 -26.51
CA THR A 129 4.34 6.86 -25.51
C THR A 129 4.04 8.22 -26.16
N VAL A 130 3.77 9.24 -25.34
CA VAL A 130 3.53 10.62 -25.80
C VAL A 130 4.62 11.53 -25.27
N VAL A 131 5.21 12.31 -26.16
CA VAL A 131 6.25 13.31 -25.85
C VAL A 131 5.76 14.70 -26.22
N ALA A 132 6.19 15.70 -25.46
CA ALA A 132 5.91 17.11 -25.71
C ALA A 132 7.20 17.89 -25.96
N TRP A 133 7.15 18.89 -26.84
CA TRP A 133 8.25 19.83 -27.05
C TRP A 133 8.19 20.97 -26.02
N THR A 134 9.31 21.25 -25.36
CA THR A 134 9.41 22.29 -24.31
C THR A 134 10.05 23.59 -24.80
N GLY A 135 10.39 23.67 -26.08
CA GLY A 135 11.12 24.81 -26.67
C GLY A 135 12.62 24.58 -26.80
N SER A 136 13.19 23.73 -25.94
CA SER A 136 14.62 23.37 -25.98
C SER A 136 14.88 21.86 -25.83
N ASN A 137 13.87 21.09 -25.40
CA ASN A 137 13.99 19.66 -25.15
C ASN A 137 12.65 18.92 -25.34
N TRP A 138 12.70 17.60 -25.40
CA TRP A 138 11.55 16.71 -25.42
C TRP A 138 11.28 16.16 -24.03
N THR A 139 10.00 16.08 -23.64
CA THR A 139 9.63 15.51 -22.33
C THR A 139 8.53 14.48 -22.51
N SER A 140 8.68 13.30 -21.90
CA SER A 140 7.60 12.30 -21.87
C SER A 140 6.49 12.78 -20.94
N ILE A 141 5.25 12.85 -21.44
CA ILE A 141 4.08 13.29 -20.65
C ILE A 141 3.18 12.12 -20.20
N SER A 142 3.42 10.92 -20.70
CA SER A 142 2.75 9.66 -20.35
C SER A 142 3.08 9.12 -18.95
N GLY A 143 3.98 9.76 -18.19
CA GLY A 143 4.49 9.23 -16.91
C GLY A 143 5.17 7.87 -17.09
N SER A 144 5.18 7.03 -16.04
CA SER A 144 5.69 5.64 -16.09
C SER A 144 4.74 4.64 -16.76
N ASN A 145 3.64 5.12 -17.37
CA ASN A 145 2.62 4.25 -17.96
C ASN A 145 2.97 3.94 -19.42
N ILE A 146 3.29 2.66 -19.66
CA ILE A 146 3.63 2.10 -20.96
C ILE A 146 2.42 1.31 -21.50
N VAL A 147 2.03 1.54 -22.76
CA VAL A 147 1.02 0.73 -23.46
C VAL A 147 1.73 -0.31 -24.32
N LEU A 148 1.49 -1.60 -24.04
CA LEU A 148 1.93 -2.74 -24.86
C LEU A 148 0.74 -3.25 -25.69
N ASN A 149 0.95 -3.53 -26.98
CA ASN A 149 -0.04 -4.19 -27.82
C ASN A 149 0.11 -5.72 -27.72
N GLU A 150 -0.94 -6.44 -27.29
CA GLU A 150 -0.89 -7.83 -26.83
C GLU A 150 -1.13 -8.92 -27.90
N LEU A 151 -1.31 -8.53 -29.17
CA LEU A 151 -1.63 -9.47 -30.25
C LEU A 151 -0.58 -10.57 -30.46
N THR A 152 0.68 -10.34 -30.11
CA THR A 152 1.78 -11.32 -30.19
C THR A 152 2.19 -11.91 -28.85
N THR A 153 1.96 -11.21 -27.74
CA THR A 153 2.36 -11.68 -26.40
C THR A 153 1.48 -12.82 -25.90
N THR A 154 0.22 -12.87 -26.33
CA THR A 154 -0.74 -13.90 -25.91
C THR A 154 -0.33 -15.31 -26.36
N VAL A 155 0.42 -15.45 -27.46
CA VAL A 155 0.88 -16.77 -27.93
C VAL A 155 2.08 -17.30 -27.14
N ALA A 156 2.89 -16.43 -26.54
CA ALA A 156 4.09 -16.83 -25.78
C ALA A 156 3.80 -17.19 -24.31
N VAL A 157 2.71 -16.68 -23.73
CA VAL A 157 2.44 -16.81 -22.28
C VAL A 157 1.67 -18.10 -21.93
N ILE A 158 0.96 -18.72 -22.88
CA ILE A 158 0.04 -19.83 -22.55
C ILE A 158 0.75 -21.20 -22.36
N GLN A 159 2.02 -21.36 -22.75
CA GLN A 159 2.71 -22.66 -22.62
C GLN A 159 3.85 -22.68 -21.58
N GLY A 160 3.74 -21.86 -20.53
CA GLY A 160 4.66 -21.84 -19.39
C GLY A 160 4.26 -22.74 -18.20
N LEU A 161 3.17 -23.52 -18.31
CA LEU A 161 2.65 -24.29 -17.16
C LEU A 161 3.05 -25.78 -17.12
N GLN A 162 3.79 -26.32 -18.09
CA GLN A 162 4.31 -27.70 -17.99
C GLN A 162 5.71 -27.81 -18.59
N GLY A 163 6.70 -28.01 -17.71
CA GLY A 163 8.12 -27.96 -18.02
C GLY A 163 8.63 -29.06 -18.95
N ALA A 164 8.76 -28.76 -20.24
CA ALA A 164 9.58 -29.50 -21.17
C ALA A 164 10.42 -28.54 -22.04
N THR A 165 11.64 -28.97 -22.36
CA THR A 165 12.61 -28.27 -23.22
C THR A 165 12.12 -28.22 -24.67
N LEU A 166 12.03 -27.02 -25.26
CA LEU A 166 11.61 -26.80 -26.66
C LEU A 166 12.56 -27.49 -27.65
N GLN A 167 12.01 -28.26 -28.60
CA GLN A 167 12.73 -28.73 -29.79
C GLN A 167 12.36 -27.86 -31.01
N PRO A 168 13.19 -27.81 -32.08
CA PRO A 168 12.90 -27.04 -33.29
C PRO A 168 11.57 -27.38 -34.00
N GLN A 169 10.99 -28.55 -33.73
CA GLN A 169 9.66 -28.93 -34.20
C GLN A 169 8.49 -28.34 -33.39
N ASP A 170 8.75 -27.70 -32.24
CA ASP A 170 7.74 -27.12 -31.35
C ASP A 170 7.60 -25.59 -31.53
N THR A 171 8.37 -24.99 -32.44
CA THR A 171 8.16 -23.61 -32.91
C THR A 171 7.22 -23.62 -34.11
N LEU A 172 6.40 -22.58 -34.24
CA LEU A 172 5.75 -22.25 -35.53
C LEU A 172 6.84 -21.75 -36.50
N GLY A 173 7.61 -22.71 -37.03
CA GLY A 173 8.65 -22.53 -38.02
C GLY A 173 10.04 -22.24 -37.44
N THR A 174 11.00 -23.11 -37.77
CA THR A 174 12.39 -22.69 -37.99
C THR A 174 12.73 -22.84 -39.46
N VAL A 175 13.28 -21.76 -40.03
CA VAL A 175 14.01 -21.76 -41.29
C VAL A 175 15.31 -22.53 -41.06
N SER A 176 15.45 -23.69 -41.68
CA SER A 176 16.75 -24.19 -42.10
C SER A 176 16.75 -24.32 -43.61
N GLY A 177 17.85 -23.91 -44.25
CA GLY A 177 18.00 -23.92 -45.69
C GLY A 177 17.70 -25.29 -46.32
N ALA A 178 17.08 -25.21 -47.50
CA ALA A 178 16.79 -26.28 -48.45
C ALA A 178 15.69 -27.31 -48.06
N SER A 179 14.50 -27.08 -48.64
CA SER A 179 13.37 -28.01 -48.88
C SER A 179 12.47 -28.43 -47.70
N VAL A 180 11.16 -28.22 -47.86
CA VAL A 180 10.08 -28.69 -46.97
C VAL A 180 9.08 -29.52 -47.77
N THR A 181 8.72 -30.70 -47.27
CA THR A 181 7.47 -31.39 -47.57
C THR A 181 6.68 -31.52 -46.28
N SER A 182 5.49 -30.90 -46.18
CA SER A 182 4.67 -30.92 -44.97
C SER A 182 3.78 -32.17 -44.89
N ARG A 183 3.63 -32.78 -43.70
CA ARG A 183 2.48 -33.64 -43.38
C ARG A 183 1.61 -32.98 -42.29
N LYS A 184 0.39 -32.61 -42.69
CA LYS A 184 -0.74 -32.19 -41.85
C LYS A 184 -1.31 -33.40 -41.10
N SER A 185 -1.26 -33.46 -39.77
CA SER A 185 -2.22 -34.32 -39.03
C SER A 185 -2.37 -34.08 -37.52
N ALA A 186 -1.96 -32.95 -36.92
CA ALA A 186 -2.10 -32.78 -35.45
C ALA A 186 -2.78 -31.50 -34.97
N ILE A 187 -3.28 -30.62 -35.85
CA ILE A 187 -3.94 -29.36 -35.43
C ILE A 187 -5.19 -29.10 -36.29
N ALA A 188 -6.18 -29.98 -36.20
CA ALA A 188 -7.49 -29.74 -36.82
C ALA A 188 -8.53 -29.25 -35.80
N ASP A 189 -8.42 -29.65 -34.53
CA ASP A 189 -9.53 -29.50 -33.59
C ASP A 189 -9.55 -28.15 -32.83
N GLN A 190 -8.43 -27.41 -32.80
CA GLN A 190 -8.37 -26.09 -32.15
C GLN A 190 -8.54 -24.91 -33.12
N TRP A 191 -8.54 -25.16 -34.44
CA TRP A 191 -8.70 -24.11 -35.43
C TRP A 191 -10.17 -23.65 -35.57
N GLY A 192 -11.13 -24.54 -35.29
CA GLY A 192 -12.55 -24.24 -35.39
C GLY A 192 -13.03 -23.20 -34.38
N ALA A 193 -12.55 -23.25 -33.13
CA ALA A 193 -12.98 -22.31 -32.09
C ALA A 193 -12.44 -20.88 -32.33
N VAL A 194 -11.20 -20.78 -32.82
CA VAL A 194 -10.54 -19.49 -33.09
C VAL A 194 -11.09 -18.86 -34.37
N SER A 195 -11.39 -19.63 -35.42
CA SER A 195 -11.95 -19.07 -36.65
C SER A 195 -13.40 -18.62 -36.49
N VAL A 196 -14.19 -19.30 -35.65
CA VAL A 196 -15.55 -18.88 -35.29
C VAL A 196 -15.51 -17.57 -34.51
N LEU A 197 -14.64 -17.44 -33.50
CA LEU A 197 -14.52 -16.21 -32.71
C LEU A 197 -14.09 -15.00 -33.57
N VAL A 198 -13.12 -15.18 -34.47
CA VAL A 198 -12.63 -14.13 -35.37
C VAL A 198 -13.70 -13.76 -36.41
N SER A 199 -14.41 -14.74 -36.96
CA SER A 199 -15.49 -14.47 -37.93
C SER A 199 -16.68 -13.77 -37.28
N ASP A 200 -17.00 -14.10 -36.03
CA ASP A 200 -18.11 -13.49 -35.28
C ASP A 200 -17.79 -12.04 -34.84
N LEU A 201 -16.50 -11.71 -34.63
CA LEU A 201 -16.02 -10.35 -34.38
C LEU A 201 -16.01 -9.50 -35.65
N LEU A 202 -15.53 -10.06 -36.76
CA LEU A 202 -15.52 -9.39 -38.07
C LEU A 202 -16.93 -9.15 -38.63
N ALA A 203 -17.87 -10.08 -38.40
CA ALA A 203 -19.27 -9.94 -38.82
C ALA A 203 -20.04 -8.87 -38.03
N LYS A 204 -19.52 -8.42 -36.89
CA LYS A 204 -20.14 -7.41 -36.01
C LYS A 204 -19.50 -6.02 -36.12
N ASP A 205 -18.54 -5.83 -37.01
CA ASP A 205 -17.80 -4.57 -37.22
C ASP A 205 -17.22 -3.98 -35.91
N GLN A 206 -16.74 -4.85 -35.02
CA GLN A 206 -16.17 -4.48 -33.73
C GLN A 206 -14.64 -4.63 -33.71
N ASP A 207 -13.95 -3.52 -33.43
CA ASP A 207 -12.51 -3.48 -33.17
C ASP A 207 -12.21 -4.05 -31.76
N PRO A 208 -11.37 -5.11 -31.61
CA PRO A 208 -11.16 -5.78 -30.34
C PRO A 208 -10.19 -5.01 -29.43
N VAL A 209 -10.59 -3.85 -28.93
CA VAL A 209 -9.84 -3.14 -27.88
C VAL A 209 -10.31 -3.65 -26.50
N ALA A 210 -9.81 -4.82 -26.09
CA ALA A 210 -10.01 -5.29 -24.72
C ALA A 210 -9.25 -4.39 -23.73
N ARG A 211 -9.92 -3.94 -22.66
CA ARG A 211 -9.27 -3.19 -21.57
C ARG A 211 -8.86 -4.14 -20.44
N LEU A 212 -7.57 -4.12 -20.09
CA LEU A 212 -7.03 -4.80 -18.92
C LEU A 212 -7.27 -3.97 -17.66
N ALA A 213 -7.82 -4.61 -16.63
CA ALA A 213 -7.93 -4.04 -15.30
C ALA A 213 -7.07 -4.85 -14.32
N PHE A 214 -6.33 -4.16 -13.46
CA PHE A 214 -5.52 -4.77 -12.40
C PHE A 214 -6.20 -4.57 -11.05
N ALA A 215 -6.56 -5.68 -10.39
CA ALA A 215 -7.16 -5.66 -9.06
C ALA A 215 -6.74 -6.89 -8.26
N SER A 216 -6.50 -6.72 -6.95
CA SER A 216 -6.17 -7.83 -6.03
C SER A 216 -5.01 -8.73 -6.48
N GLY A 217 -3.98 -8.13 -7.10
CA GLY A 217 -2.78 -8.86 -7.54
C GLY A 217 -2.96 -9.73 -8.79
N ARG A 218 -4.07 -9.59 -9.53
CA ARG A 218 -4.33 -10.29 -10.80
C ARG A 218 -4.86 -9.33 -11.86
N TYR A 219 -4.57 -9.66 -13.12
CA TYR A 219 -5.09 -8.97 -14.29
C TYR A 219 -6.35 -9.66 -14.81
N PHE A 220 -7.35 -8.89 -15.20
CA PHE A 220 -8.60 -9.38 -15.78
C PHE A 220 -8.87 -8.73 -17.13
N ILE A 221 -9.38 -9.52 -18.07
CA ILE A 221 -9.88 -9.07 -19.37
C ILE A 221 -11.37 -8.72 -19.20
N ARG A 222 -11.79 -7.52 -19.60
CA ARG A 222 -13.22 -7.18 -19.67
C ARG A 222 -13.76 -7.43 -21.09
N PRO A 223 -14.80 -8.28 -21.26
CA PRO A 223 -15.57 -8.33 -22.50
C PRO A 223 -16.37 -7.03 -22.68
N GLY A 224 -16.54 -6.58 -23.93
CA GLY A 224 -17.30 -5.38 -24.30
C GLY A 224 -18.82 -5.52 -24.17
N ALA A 225 -19.33 -5.88 -22.99
CA ALA A 225 -20.74 -5.78 -22.63
C ALA A 225 -20.86 -4.94 -21.34
N ALA A 226 -21.60 -3.84 -21.41
CA ALA A 226 -21.81 -2.83 -20.35
C ALA A 226 -20.51 -2.24 -19.74
N SER A 227 -20.28 -0.94 -19.95
CA SER A 227 -19.18 -0.23 -19.32
C SER A 227 -19.49 0.00 -17.84
N VAL A 228 -19.16 -0.94 -16.97
CA VAL A 228 -19.22 -0.71 -15.51
C VAL A 228 -18.16 0.31 -15.13
N VAL A 229 -18.57 1.55 -14.84
CA VAL A 229 -17.68 2.57 -14.30
C VAL A 229 -17.59 2.40 -12.79
N ARG A 230 -16.39 2.05 -12.34
CA ARG A 230 -16.11 1.84 -10.91
C ARG A 230 -15.71 3.16 -10.27
N LEU A 231 -16.45 3.57 -9.25
CA LEU A 231 -16.11 4.68 -8.35
C LEU A 231 -15.32 4.08 -7.18
N GLU A 232 -14.17 3.48 -7.48
CA GLU A 232 -13.38 2.70 -6.50
C GLU A 232 -12.51 3.54 -5.57
N ARG A 233 -12.44 4.85 -5.80
CA ARG A 233 -11.58 5.78 -5.07
C ARG A 233 -12.41 6.76 -4.28
N PHE A 234 -12.60 6.47 -2.99
CA PHE A 234 -13.31 7.37 -2.06
C PHE A 234 -12.52 8.65 -1.78
N ASP A 235 -11.21 8.68 -2.06
CA ASP A 235 -10.29 9.81 -1.90
C ASP A 235 -10.65 11.06 -2.70
N GLU A 236 -11.56 10.98 -3.67
CA GLU A 236 -12.00 12.12 -4.48
C GLU A 236 -13.35 12.72 -4.04
N GLY A 237 -13.98 12.18 -2.97
CA GLY A 237 -15.26 12.65 -2.47
C GLY A 237 -15.18 13.59 -1.27
N THR A 238 -16.33 14.15 -0.90
CA THR A 238 -16.50 14.95 0.32
C THR A 238 -17.14 14.10 1.43
N PHE A 239 -16.62 14.24 2.65
CA PHE A 239 -17.02 13.45 3.81
C PHE A 239 -17.62 14.34 4.89
N THR A 240 -18.65 13.87 5.57
CA THR A 240 -19.21 14.53 6.77
C THR A 240 -19.57 13.45 7.78
N ASP A 241 -18.99 13.55 8.98
CA ASP A 241 -19.17 12.57 10.06
C ASP A 241 -18.89 11.12 9.62
N THR A 242 -17.95 10.97 8.68
CA THR A 242 -17.44 9.70 8.17
C THR A 242 -15.91 9.75 8.07
N VAL A 243 -15.27 8.60 8.19
CA VAL A 243 -13.81 8.44 8.02
C VAL A 243 -13.50 7.35 7.00
N LEU A 244 -12.45 7.58 6.20
CA LEU A 244 -11.86 6.58 5.33
C LEU A 244 -10.86 5.74 6.14
N GLU A 245 -11.06 4.42 6.21
CA GLU A 245 -10.10 3.50 6.84
C GLU A 245 -8.87 3.29 5.93
N ALA A 246 -7.75 2.87 6.52
CA ALA A 246 -6.52 2.57 5.79
C ALA A 246 -6.71 1.49 4.69
N ALA A 247 -7.73 0.64 4.81
CA ALA A 247 -8.11 -0.35 3.80
C ALA A 247 -8.99 0.22 2.66
N GLY A 248 -9.23 1.54 2.64
CA GLY A 248 -10.07 2.21 1.63
C GLY A 248 -11.58 2.06 1.85
N ALA A 249 -12.03 1.54 3.00
CA ALA A 249 -13.44 1.45 3.33
C ALA A 249 -13.94 2.72 4.03
N LEU A 250 -15.11 3.21 3.66
CA LEU A 250 -15.79 4.33 4.31
C LEU A 250 -16.65 3.84 5.48
N GLN A 251 -16.57 4.52 6.63
CA GLN A 251 -17.42 4.25 7.80
C GLN A 251 -17.79 5.54 8.55
N LEU A 252 -18.69 5.46 9.54
CA LEU A 252 -19.03 6.59 10.41
C LEU A 252 -17.80 7.07 11.20
N ALA A 253 -17.71 8.38 11.39
CA ALA A 253 -16.68 8.95 12.24
C ALA A 253 -17.04 8.65 13.70
N GLY A 254 -16.25 7.80 14.35
CA GLY A 254 -16.18 7.78 15.81
C GLY A 254 -15.10 8.75 16.26
N PRO A 255 -15.30 9.51 17.36
CA PRO A 255 -14.18 10.18 18.00
C PRO A 255 -13.12 9.12 18.28
N LYS A 256 -11.86 9.43 17.94
CA LYS A 256 -10.76 8.57 18.40
C LYS A 256 -10.87 8.46 19.93
N PRO A 257 -10.59 7.30 20.52
CA PRO A 257 -10.59 7.16 21.97
C PRO A 257 -9.82 8.30 22.58
N ASN A 258 -10.38 8.88 23.65
CA ASN A 258 -9.53 9.57 24.57
C ASN A 258 -9.01 8.49 25.52
N PRO A 259 -7.70 8.22 25.62
CA PRO A 259 -7.16 7.30 26.61
C PRO A 259 -7.26 7.88 28.05
N SER A 260 -8.25 8.75 28.29
CA SER A 260 -8.45 9.56 29.49
C SER A 260 -8.78 8.78 30.75
N ASP A 261 -9.20 7.53 30.62
CA ASP A 261 -9.61 6.77 31.78
C ASP A 261 -9.52 5.23 31.58
N PRO A 262 -8.32 4.63 31.73
CA PRO A 262 -8.17 3.18 31.83
C PRO A 262 -8.86 2.56 33.05
N GLY A 263 -9.32 3.38 34.01
CA GLY A 263 -10.06 2.95 35.19
C GLY A 263 -11.57 2.80 34.93
N SER A 264 -12.12 3.53 33.96
CA SER A 264 -13.56 3.49 33.61
C SER A 264 -13.93 2.47 32.53
N GLU A 265 -12.98 1.96 31.74
CA GLU A 265 -13.25 0.92 30.74
C GLU A 265 -12.82 -0.50 31.18
N THR A 266 -13.80 -1.40 31.11
CA THR A 266 -13.95 -2.69 31.79
C THR A 266 -13.41 -3.91 31.04
N ALA A 267 -12.40 -3.78 30.19
CA ALA A 267 -11.89 -4.94 29.43
C ALA A 267 -10.36 -4.98 29.34
N TYR A 268 -9.71 -5.36 30.44
CA TYR A 268 -8.38 -5.97 30.31
C TYR A 268 -8.52 -7.43 29.89
N PHE A 269 -7.54 -7.94 29.16
CA PHE A 269 -7.35 -9.38 29.09
C PHE A 269 -5.95 -9.75 29.53
N GLN A 270 -5.84 -10.93 30.09
CA GLN A 270 -4.59 -11.50 30.52
C GLN A 270 -3.95 -12.22 29.35
N VAL A 271 -2.70 -11.91 29.09
CA VAL A 271 -1.86 -12.74 28.21
C VAL A 271 -1.07 -13.65 29.12
N THR A 272 -1.15 -14.97 28.94
CA THR A 272 -0.36 -15.89 29.75
C THR A 272 1.12 -15.79 29.33
N ASN A 273 1.83 -14.85 29.93
CA ASN A 273 3.27 -14.76 29.82
C ASN A 273 3.86 -15.70 30.88
N SER A 274 4.60 -16.73 30.47
CA SER A 274 5.27 -17.62 31.41
C SER A 274 6.32 -16.83 32.21
N GLY A 275 6.03 -16.54 33.49
CA GLY A 275 6.84 -15.70 34.37
C GLY A 275 6.14 -14.37 34.67
N ASN A 276 6.11 -13.95 35.94
CA ASN A 276 5.47 -12.74 36.47
C ASN A 276 6.07 -11.41 35.95
N ASP A 277 6.62 -11.41 34.76
CA ASP A 277 7.29 -10.28 34.16
C ASP A 277 6.26 -9.54 33.31
N GLY A 278 5.90 -8.32 33.69
CA GLY A 278 4.82 -7.58 33.06
C GLY A 278 4.95 -7.43 31.54
N VAL A 279 3.87 -6.98 30.89
CA VAL A 279 3.78 -6.80 29.44
C VAL A 279 3.67 -5.33 28.99
N PRO A 280 4.55 -4.42 29.44
CA PRO A 280 4.45 -3.00 29.15
C PRO A 280 4.67 -2.67 27.67
N MET A 281 5.45 -3.47 26.93
CA MET A 281 5.65 -3.26 25.51
C MET A 281 4.56 -4.02 24.75
N VAL A 282 3.67 -3.29 24.09
CA VAL A 282 2.60 -3.84 23.27
C VAL A 282 2.62 -3.18 21.90
N VAL A 283 2.61 -3.98 20.84
CA VAL A 283 2.41 -3.53 19.45
C VAL A 283 1.31 -4.38 18.80
N SER A 284 0.64 -3.86 17.76
CA SER A 284 -0.47 -4.53 17.08
C SER A 284 -0.29 -4.50 15.56
N ASP A 285 -0.65 -5.59 14.88
CA ASP A 285 -0.84 -5.64 13.42
C ASP A 285 -2.34 -5.50 13.02
N GLY A 286 -3.22 -5.27 13.99
CA GLY A 286 -4.68 -5.26 13.83
C GLY A 286 -5.34 -6.63 14.03
N THR A 287 -4.59 -7.73 13.95
CA THR A 287 -5.11 -9.10 14.12
C THR A 287 -4.54 -9.76 15.37
N HIS A 288 -3.30 -9.45 15.70
CA HIS A 288 -2.52 -9.97 16.80
C HIS A 288 -1.91 -8.84 17.61
N LEU A 289 -1.75 -9.09 18.91
CA LEU A 289 -0.87 -8.31 19.76
C LEU A 289 0.47 -9.00 19.90
N TYR A 290 1.51 -8.20 19.96
CA TYR A 290 2.85 -8.66 20.28
C TYR A 290 3.30 -7.97 21.54
N THR A 291 3.75 -8.76 22.50
CA THR A 291 4.20 -8.22 23.78
C THR A 291 5.60 -8.64 24.15
N ARG A 292 6.23 -7.81 24.97
CA ARG A 292 7.54 -8.03 25.54
C ARG A 292 7.67 -7.28 26.88
N ILE A 293 8.55 -7.75 27.75
CA ILE A 293 8.94 -6.98 28.93
C ILE A 293 9.64 -5.67 28.52
N TRP A 294 9.49 -4.62 29.32
CA TRP A 294 10.27 -3.39 29.19
C TRP A 294 11.65 -3.58 29.84
N SER A 295 12.68 -3.05 29.21
CA SER A 295 14.03 -3.02 29.77
C SER A 295 14.79 -1.80 29.27
N ALA A 296 15.06 -0.82 30.13
CA ALA A 296 15.93 0.33 29.80
C ALA A 296 17.42 0.05 30.04
N SER A 297 17.75 -0.83 30.98
CA SER A 297 19.14 -1.21 31.34
C SER A 297 19.20 -2.49 32.19
N TYR A 298 18.11 -3.25 32.26
CA TYR A 298 17.95 -4.33 33.22
C TYR A 298 17.93 -5.66 32.47
N ALA A 299 18.99 -6.44 32.65
CA ALA A 299 18.97 -7.83 32.23
C ALA A 299 17.75 -8.50 32.88
N SER A 300 16.71 -8.81 32.10
CA SER A 300 15.76 -9.81 32.57
C SER A 300 16.56 -11.08 32.79
N THR A 301 16.32 -11.74 33.91
CA THR A 301 17.15 -12.87 34.36
C THR A 301 16.98 -14.12 33.50
N THR A 302 16.00 -14.13 32.57
CA THR A 302 15.78 -15.24 31.64
C THR A 302 15.78 -14.78 30.18
N ALA A 303 16.41 -15.59 29.32
CA ALA A 303 16.42 -15.39 27.87
C ALA A 303 15.01 -15.50 27.23
N ASP A 304 14.01 -16.04 27.93
CA ASP A 304 12.65 -16.12 27.39
C ASP A 304 11.87 -14.80 27.52
N ALA A 305 12.05 -14.07 28.63
CA ALA A 305 11.43 -12.77 28.85
C ALA A 305 11.86 -11.71 27.82
N LEU A 306 13.01 -11.90 27.17
CA LEU A 306 13.52 -11.01 26.12
C LEU A 306 12.95 -11.30 24.73
N LYS A 307 12.08 -12.29 24.56
CA LYS A 307 11.47 -12.60 23.26
C LYS A 307 10.12 -11.90 23.13
N TRP A 308 9.74 -11.60 21.89
CA TRP A 308 8.39 -11.12 21.60
C TRP A 308 7.42 -12.30 21.62
N LYS A 309 6.26 -12.13 22.24
CA LYS A 309 5.19 -13.13 22.27
C LYS A 309 3.98 -12.61 21.52
N LYS A 310 3.40 -13.47 20.67
CA LYS A 310 2.27 -13.16 19.80
C LYS A 310 0.99 -13.73 20.41
N PHE A 311 -0.05 -12.91 20.47
CA PHE A 311 -1.36 -13.25 21.02
C PHE A 311 -2.47 -12.83 20.06
N GLY A 312 -3.61 -13.53 20.10
CA GLY A 312 -4.81 -13.07 19.41
C GLY A 312 -5.35 -11.78 20.04
N SER A 313 -5.68 -10.77 19.23
CA SER A 313 -6.24 -9.51 19.72
C SER A 313 -7.72 -9.63 20.12
N GLY A 314 -8.39 -10.69 19.65
CA GLY A 314 -9.86 -10.81 19.72
C GLY A 314 -10.58 -10.17 18.53
N PHE A 315 -9.83 -9.58 17.60
CA PHE A 315 -10.33 -9.07 16.34
C PHE A 315 -9.93 -9.98 15.17
N ASN A 316 -10.55 -9.78 14.01
CA ASN A 316 -10.24 -10.50 12.76
C ASN A 316 -10.22 -12.04 12.89
N GLY A 317 -11.15 -12.59 13.69
CA GLY A 317 -11.30 -14.04 13.89
C GLY A 317 -10.32 -14.68 14.88
N THR A 318 -9.47 -13.89 15.54
CA THR A 318 -8.59 -14.42 16.60
C THR A 318 -9.32 -14.53 17.93
N THR A 319 -8.86 -15.45 18.80
CA THR A 319 -9.34 -15.52 20.19
C THR A 319 -8.54 -14.54 21.05
N ARG A 320 -9.24 -13.65 21.77
CA ARG A 320 -8.62 -12.63 22.62
C ARG A 320 -7.70 -13.26 23.67
N GLY A 321 -6.45 -12.81 23.73
CA GLY A 321 -5.45 -13.28 24.70
C GLY A 321 -4.88 -14.67 24.44
N ALA A 322 -5.36 -15.38 23.42
CA ALA A 322 -4.84 -16.70 23.09
C ALA A 322 -3.39 -16.59 22.63
N TYR A 323 -2.49 -17.29 23.30
CA TYR A 323 -1.10 -17.42 22.89
C TYR A 323 -1.00 -18.08 21.51
N VAL A 324 -0.22 -17.49 20.62
CA VAL A 324 -0.01 -17.98 19.26
C VAL A 324 1.41 -18.52 19.09
N ALA A 325 2.41 -17.70 19.40
CA ALA A 325 3.81 -18.05 19.19
C ALA A 325 4.76 -17.15 19.99
N THR A 326 5.99 -17.63 20.18
CA THR A 326 7.14 -16.83 20.62
C THR A 326 8.01 -16.53 19.40
N LEU A 327 8.42 -15.27 19.24
CA LEU A 327 9.13 -14.76 18.07
C LEU A 327 10.58 -14.40 18.41
N GLY A 328 11.49 -14.90 17.57
CA GLY A 328 12.91 -14.52 17.56
C GLY A 328 13.75 -15.09 18.69
N THR A 329 15.02 -14.69 18.69
CA THR A 329 16.03 -15.05 19.70
C THR A 329 16.33 -13.87 20.62
N ALA A 330 16.74 -14.12 21.86
CA ALA A 330 17.10 -13.04 22.79
C ALA A 330 18.48 -12.48 22.45
N THR A 331 18.53 -11.43 21.62
CA THR A 331 19.82 -10.89 21.12
C THR A 331 20.09 -9.45 21.58
N TYR A 332 19.06 -8.66 21.88
CA TYR A 332 19.24 -7.33 22.46
C TYR A 332 18.32 -7.14 23.68
N ALA A 333 18.93 -6.94 24.86
CA ALA A 333 18.22 -6.96 26.13
C ALA A 333 17.37 -5.70 26.38
N ALA A 334 17.79 -4.54 25.87
CA ALA A 334 17.07 -3.29 26.12
C ALA A 334 15.92 -3.09 25.11
N CYS A 335 14.72 -2.84 25.61
CA CYS A 335 13.54 -2.45 24.84
C CYS A 335 12.73 -1.46 25.67
N THR A 336 12.86 -0.18 25.33
CA THR A 336 12.11 0.91 25.99
C THR A 336 10.81 1.25 25.25
N SER A 337 10.71 0.86 23.99
CA SER A 337 9.55 1.06 23.12
C SER A 337 9.68 0.20 21.87
N ALA A 338 8.57 0.01 21.16
CA ALA A 338 8.56 -0.64 19.85
C ALA A 338 7.35 -0.18 19.03
N PHE A 339 7.38 -0.47 17.73
CA PHE A 339 6.24 -0.24 16.85
C PHE A 339 6.11 -1.36 15.81
N TYR A 340 4.92 -1.53 15.26
CA TYR A 340 4.69 -2.44 14.13
C TYR A 340 4.69 -1.67 12.82
N TRP A 341 5.37 -2.20 11.80
CA TRP A 341 5.30 -1.70 10.44
C TRP A 341 5.56 -2.82 9.44
N ASN A 342 4.70 -2.95 8.42
CA ASN A 342 4.89 -3.84 7.27
C ASN A 342 5.41 -5.26 7.61
N GLY A 343 4.66 -5.99 8.45
CA GLY A 343 4.99 -7.37 8.85
C GLY A 343 6.19 -7.51 9.80
N GLY A 344 6.67 -6.41 10.38
CA GLY A 344 7.79 -6.41 11.30
C GLY A 344 7.49 -5.62 12.58
N ILE A 345 8.03 -6.11 13.70
CA ILE A 345 8.17 -5.34 14.95
C ILE A 345 9.52 -4.65 14.91
N TYR A 346 9.56 -3.35 15.15
CA TYR A 346 10.76 -2.54 15.18
C TYR A 346 10.99 -2.04 16.59
N GLN A 347 12.21 -2.21 17.08
CA GLN A 347 12.63 -1.77 18.41
C GLN A 347 14.03 -1.12 18.33
N PRO A 348 14.45 -0.39 19.38
CA PRO A 348 15.84 0.02 19.55
C PRO A 348 16.83 -1.12 19.32
N SER A 349 17.91 -0.87 18.56
CA SER A 349 19.05 -1.80 18.43
C SER A 349 20.23 -1.47 19.34
N GLY A 350 20.16 -0.33 20.05
CA GLY A 350 21.31 0.24 20.76
C GLY A 350 22.20 1.13 19.89
N VAL A 351 21.83 1.36 18.63
CA VAL A 351 22.55 2.24 17.70
C VAL A 351 21.59 3.34 17.21
N ALA A 352 22.09 4.58 17.14
CA ALA A 352 21.26 5.75 16.84
C ALA A 352 20.70 5.79 15.40
N ASN A 353 21.25 5.03 14.46
CA ASN A 353 20.83 5.01 13.07
C ASN A 353 20.37 3.62 12.61
N GLN A 354 19.80 2.84 13.53
CA GLN A 354 19.39 1.48 13.24
C GLN A 354 18.25 1.01 14.17
N PHE A 355 17.36 0.21 13.60
CA PHE A 355 16.38 -0.58 14.33
C PHE A 355 16.75 -2.06 14.30
N LEU A 356 16.33 -2.80 15.32
CA LEU A 356 16.19 -4.24 15.22
C LEU A 356 14.77 -4.55 14.75
N ARG A 357 14.64 -5.20 13.59
CA ARG A 357 13.38 -5.71 13.06
C ARG A 357 13.22 -7.18 13.44
N ILE A 358 12.03 -7.55 13.93
CA ILE A 358 11.59 -8.93 14.13
C ILE A 358 10.46 -9.20 13.15
N ASP A 359 10.65 -10.15 12.25
CA ASP A 359 9.62 -10.57 11.30
C ASP A 359 8.48 -11.31 12.02
N THR A 360 7.24 -10.86 11.85
CA THR A 360 6.10 -11.38 12.62
C THR A 360 5.60 -12.75 12.17
N THR A 361 6.09 -13.23 11.03
CA THR A 361 5.74 -14.54 10.46
C THR A 361 6.79 -15.58 10.80
N THR A 362 8.06 -15.24 10.64
CA THR A 362 9.19 -16.17 10.80
C THR A 362 9.91 -16.03 12.14
N GLY A 363 9.73 -14.91 12.83
CA GLY A 363 10.52 -14.54 14.01
C GLY A 363 11.96 -14.13 13.69
N ALA A 364 12.36 -14.12 12.40
CA ALA A 364 13.72 -13.77 12.00
C ALA A 364 14.06 -12.33 12.39
N GLN A 365 15.29 -12.12 12.85
CA GLN A 365 15.79 -10.80 13.25
C GLN A 365 16.71 -10.21 12.18
N SER A 366 16.58 -8.92 11.93
CA SER A 366 17.49 -8.19 11.05
C SER A 366 17.72 -6.76 11.53
N ALA A 367 18.92 -6.26 11.28
CA ALA A 367 19.23 -4.85 11.45
C ALA A 367 18.67 -4.05 10.28
N VAL A 368 18.01 -2.93 10.57
CA VAL A 368 17.47 -2.00 9.57
C VAL A 368 18.07 -0.64 9.82
N ASN A 369 18.96 -0.20 8.93
CA ASN A 369 19.57 1.12 9.02
C ASN A 369 18.54 2.21 8.67
N THR A 370 18.62 3.33 9.37
CA THR A 370 17.78 4.50 9.15
C THR A 370 18.58 5.59 8.46
N THR A 371 17.93 6.34 7.57
CA THR A 371 18.55 7.51 6.94
C THR A 371 18.70 8.67 7.93
N ALA A 372 17.75 8.85 8.84
CA ALA A 372 17.85 9.81 9.94
C ALA A 372 18.55 9.21 11.17
N THR A 373 19.28 10.05 11.91
CA THR A 373 19.79 9.70 13.23
C THR A 373 18.69 9.94 14.28
N THR A 374 18.30 8.87 14.97
CA THR A 374 17.34 8.87 16.07
C THR A 374 17.93 9.46 17.34
N ILE A 375 17.06 10.02 18.18
CA ILE A 375 17.37 10.69 19.44
C ILE A 375 17.13 9.80 20.66
N GLU A 376 18.01 9.99 21.62
CA GLU A 376 18.01 9.41 22.96
C GLU A 376 16.90 10.03 23.79
N ARG A 377 16.17 9.18 24.50
CA ARG A 377 14.92 9.52 25.18
C ARG A 377 15.08 10.61 26.25
N ALA A 378 16.23 10.73 26.91
CA ALA A 378 16.41 11.69 27.99
C ALA A 378 16.86 13.06 27.50
N ARG A 379 17.84 13.11 26.59
CA ARG A 379 18.51 14.37 26.23
C ARG A 379 18.11 14.94 24.88
N GLY A 380 17.42 14.17 24.04
CA GLY A 380 17.08 14.60 22.67
C GLY A 380 18.30 14.69 21.74
N VAL A 381 19.41 14.03 22.08
CA VAL A 381 20.63 13.95 21.25
C VAL A 381 20.74 12.57 20.61
N ALA A 382 21.56 12.43 19.57
CA ALA A 382 21.79 11.13 18.93
C ALA A 382 22.25 10.06 19.94
N GLY A 383 21.53 8.95 20.04
CA GLY A 383 21.93 7.83 20.89
C GLY A 383 20.78 6.96 21.43
N PRO A 384 21.10 5.81 22.04
CA PRO A 384 20.16 5.01 22.83
C PRO A 384 20.13 5.45 24.32
N PRO A 385 19.11 5.02 25.09
CA PRO A 385 17.90 4.32 24.64
C PRO A 385 16.88 5.30 24.03
N GLN A 386 16.03 4.82 23.12
CA GLN A 386 15.06 5.66 22.39
C GLN A 386 13.61 5.35 22.78
N LEU A 387 12.71 6.34 22.65
CA LEU A 387 11.26 6.14 22.71
C LEU A 387 10.65 6.33 21.33
N PHE A 388 9.84 5.35 20.90
CA PHE A 388 9.19 5.31 19.60
C PHE A 388 7.71 5.00 19.72
N THR A 389 6.92 5.54 18.80
CA THR A 389 5.54 5.13 18.54
C THR A 389 5.21 5.35 17.05
N THR A 390 4.04 4.92 16.60
CA THR A 390 3.61 5.07 15.20
C THR A 390 2.10 5.28 15.11
N ASP A 391 1.66 5.96 14.05
CA ASP A 391 0.26 6.02 13.62
C ASP A 391 -0.04 5.05 12.46
N GLY A 392 0.94 4.21 12.09
CA GLY A 392 0.90 3.32 10.92
C GLY A 392 1.43 3.94 9.63
N THR A 393 1.60 5.26 9.58
CA THR A 393 2.16 5.98 8.42
C THR A 393 3.56 6.50 8.70
N TYR A 394 3.73 7.20 9.83
CA TYR A 394 4.97 7.76 10.31
C TYR A 394 5.41 7.12 11.63
N VAL A 395 6.70 7.22 11.91
CA VAL A 395 7.29 6.82 13.20
C VAL A 395 7.70 8.07 13.94
N TYR A 396 7.35 8.13 15.23
CA TYR A 396 7.62 9.27 16.10
C TYR A 396 8.69 8.86 17.10
N ASN A 397 9.84 9.51 17.07
CA ASN A 397 10.89 9.32 18.05
C ASN A 397 10.89 10.50 19.03
N VAL A 398 10.71 10.20 20.31
CA VAL A 398 10.44 11.17 21.36
C VAL A 398 11.57 11.18 22.38
N ALA A 399 11.94 12.37 22.84
CA ALA A 399 12.75 12.58 24.02
C ALA A 399 12.06 13.55 24.99
N TYR A 400 12.27 13.36 26.30
CA TYR A 400 11.81 14.26 27.37
C TYR A 400 12.83 15.34 27.75
N GLY A 401 13.74 15.66 26.83
CA GLY A 401 14.67 16.78 26.90
C GLY A 401 14.69 17.56 25.59
N ILE A 402 14.69 18.89 25.70
CA ILE A 402 14.82 19.86 24.60
C ILE A 402 16.27 20.32 24.44
N THR A 403 17.02 20.40 25.54
CA THR A 403 18.42 20.84 25.53
C THR A 403 19.32 19.65 25.81
N ALA A 404 20.44 19.55 25.11
CA ALA A 404 21.49 18.54 25.29
C ALA A 404 22.25 18.64 26.63
N ARG A 405 21.57 19.02 27.71
CA ARG A 405 22.10 19.09 29.08
C ARG A 405 21.90 17.75 29.80
N THR A 406 22.26 17.72 31.07
CA THR A 406 22.33 16.55 31.95
C THR A 406 21.06 15.69 31.93
N THR A 407 21.17 14.42 32.33
CA THR A 407 20.12 13.38 32.31
C THR A 407 18.89 13.67 33.20
N THR A 408 18.82 14.85 33.82
CA THR A 408 17.79 15.28 34.78
C THR A 408 16.96 16.46 34.29
N ASP A 409 17.27 17.01 33.12
CA ASP A 409 16.64 18.24 32.64
C ASP A 409 15.33 17.90 31.94
N TYR A 410 14.28 17.62 32.72
CA TYR A 410 12.91 17.45 32.23
C TYR A 410 12.34 18.81 31.80
N ASN A 411 12.84 19.35 30.69
CA ASN A 411 12.53 20.70 30.23
C ASN A 411 11.60 20.77 29.02
N GLY A 412 11.04 19.63 28.60
CA GLY A 412 10.01 19.56 27.57
C GLY A 412 10.13 18.27 26.75
N PHE A 413 9.62 18.27 25.52
CA PHE A 413 9.77 17.14 24.61
C PHE A 413 10.41 17.56 23.29
N THR A 414 11.34 16.74 22.79
CA THR A 414 11.81 16.79 21.40
C THR A 414 11.16 15.64 20.63
N VAL A 415 10.57 15.93 19.48
CA VAL A 415 9.89 14.93 18.64
C VAL A 415 10.46 14.96 17.23
N GLN A 416 10.93 13.81 16.75
CA GLN A 416 11.26 13.57 15.35
C GLN A 416 10.15 12.74 14.69
N VAL A 417 9.75 13.15 13.49
CA VAL A 417 8.82 12.39 12.64
C VAL A 417 9.60 11.78 11.49
N LEU A 418 9.58 10.46 11.40
CA LEU A 418 10.35 9.66 10.46
C LEU A 418 9.40 8.99 9.46
N ASN A 419 9.76 8.96 8.18
CA ASN A 419 8.99 8.26 7.16
C ASN A 419 9.59 6.88 6.86
N PRO A 420 8.97 5.78 7.31
CA PRO A 420 9.48 4.43 7.08
C PRO A 420 9.48 4.04 5.59
N ALA A 421 8.61 4.62 4.75
CA ALA A 421 8.57 4.34 3.32
C ALA A 421 9.80 4.86 2.54
N THR A 422 10.51 5.84 3.10
CA THR A 422 11.73 6.43 2.53
C THR A 422 12.97 6.09 3.36
N GLY A 423 13.00 4.89 3.96
CA GLY A 423 14.14 4.42 4.76
C GLY A 423 14.28 5.14 6.10
N PHE A 424 13.17 5.55 6.72
CA PHE A 424 13.15 6.32 7.96
C PHE A 424 13.85 7.67 7.84
N SER A 425 13.64 8.36 6.72
CA SER A 425 14.12 9.74 6.55
C SER A 425 13.37 10.70 7.48
N LEU A 426 14.05 11.75 7.95
CA LEU A 426 13.45 12.78 8.78
C LEU A 426 12.47 13.61 7.95
N VAL A 427 11.21 13.67 8.38
CA VAL A 427 10.17 14.51 7.79
C VAL A 427 10.15 15.88 8.46
N ARG A 428 10.18 15.89 9.80
CA ARG A 428 10.23 17.11 10.61
C ARG A 428 10.72 16.81 12.02
N GLN A 429 11.21 17.85 12.69
CA GLN A 429 11.54 17.84 14.11
C GLN A 429 10.96 19.09 14.76
N PHE A 430 10.42 18.96 15.98
CA PHE A 430 9.86 20.07 16.73
C PHE A 430 9.90 19.80 18.23
N THR A 431 9.66 20.83 19.03
CA THR A 431 9.68 20.77 20.49
C THR A 431 8.31 21.07 21.07
N MET A 432 8.03 20.54 22.26
CA MET A 432 6.83 20.81 23.03
C MET A 432 7.24 21.25 24.43
N ASP A 433 6.99 22.51 24.78
CA ASP A 433 7.35 23.04 26.09
C ASP A 433 6.39 22.48 27.15
N THR A 434 6.97 21.96 28.23
CA THR A 434 6.22 21.55 29.42
C THR A 434 7.14 21.57 30.63
N ASN A 435 6.55 21.65 31.83
CA ASN A 435 7.23 21.24 33.05
C ASN A 435 7.28 19.70 32.98
N SER A 436 8.30 19.13 32.33
CA SER A 436 8.34 17.69 32.03
C SER A 436 8.59 16.88 33.31
N TYR A 437 8.15 15.63 33.30
CA TYR A 437 8.42 14.63 34.33
C TYR A 437 8.87 13.33 33.62
N TYR A 438 9.24 12.31 34.38
CA TYR A 438 9.77 11.04 33.86
C TYR A 438 8.76 10.35 32.93
N VAL A 439 8.97 10.41 31.60
CA VAL A 439 8.13 9.75 30.59
C VAL A 439 8.78 8.45 30.14
N ASP A 440 8.06 7.35 30.31
CA ASP A 440 8.52 6.00 29.95
C ASP A 440 7.69 5.35 28.84
N GLY A 441 6.54 5.94 28.48
CA GLY A 441 5.72 5.46 27.37
C GLY A 441 5.16 6.57 26.51
N VAL A 442 4.95 6.23 25.24
CA VAL A 442 4.42 7.14 24.22
C VAL A 442 3.43 6.39 23.32
N LEU A 443 2.33 7.05 22.97
CA LEU A 443 1.33 6.58 21.99
C LEU A 443 1.13 7.64 20.93
N CYS A 444 0.70 7.25 19.73
CA CYS A 444 0.29 8.19 18.69
C CYS A 444 -0.92 7.63 17.94
N ASP A 445 -1.92 8.47 17.66
CA ASP A 445 -3.07 8.08 16.83
C ASP A 445 -3.08 8.74 15.43
N GLY A 446 -2.03 9.49 15.10
CA GLY A 446 -1.89 10.26 13.85
C GLY A 446 -2.47 11.68 13.90
N THR A 447 -3.27 12.00 14.91
CA THR A 447 -3.72 13.37 15.23
C THR A 447 -3.01 13.88 16.48
N TYR A 448 -2.88 13.02 17.47
CA TYR A 448 -2.33 13.33 18.77
C TYR A 448 -1.17 12.41 19.15
N LEU A 449 -0.21 12.99 19.86
CA LEU A 449 0.84 12.29 20.58
C LEU A 449 0.49 12.28 22.08
N TYR A 450 0.59 11.12 22.70
CA TYR A 450 0.26 10.89 24.09
C TYR A 450 1.52 10.53 24.86
N MET A 451 1.85 11.31 25.89
CA MET A 451 3.00 11.07 26.75
C MET A 451 2.50 10.42 28.05
N ILE A 452 3.10 9.30 28.44
CA ILE A 452 2.77 8.56 29.67
C ILE A 452 3.90 8.73 30.67
N GLU A 453 3.61 9.43 31.76
CA GLU A 453 4.55 9.57 32.87
C GLU A 453 4.62 8.30 33.71
N TYR A 454 5.76 8.08 34.34
CA TYR A 454 5.97 7.03 35.33
C TYR A 454 6.22 7.67 36.71
N ASN A 455 5.21 7.61 37.58
CA ASN A 455 5.23 8.16 38.94
C ASN A 455 3.97 7.70 39.71
N PRO A 456 3.97 7.62 41.06
CA PRO A 456 2.73 7.51 41.86
C PRO A 456 1.65 8.57 41.58
N ASN A 457 1.96 9.68 40.92
CA ASN A 457 0.99 10.63 40.37
C ASN A 457 1.07 10.75 38.85
N ALA A 458 1.27 9.62 38.16
CA ALA A 458 1.43 9.57 36.71
C ALA A 458 0.31 10.32 36.00
N ARG A 459 0.69 11.09 35.00
CA ARG A 459 -0.22 11.79 34.11
C ARG A 459 -0.04 11.26 32.71
N MET A 460 -1.13 11.27 31.96
CA MET A 460 -1.05 11.20 30.51
C MET A 460 -1.40 12.56 29.94
N ARG A 461 -0.59 13.02 28.99
CA ARG A 461 -0.78 14.30 28.31
C ARG A 461 -0.99 14.09 26.83
N ARG A 462 -1.94 14.82 26.26
CA ARG A 462 -2.26 14.81 24.83
C ARG A 462 -1.75 16.08 24.17
N TYR A 463 -0.91 15.92 23.17
CA TYR A 463 -0.36 16.99 22.34
C TYR A 463 -0.82 16.83 20.90
N ARG A 464 -1.29 17.92 20.28
CA ARG A 464 -1.66 17.90 18.88
C ARG A 464 -0.40 17.83 18.02
N LEU A 465 -0.36 16.89 17.09
CA LEU A 465 0.82 16.69 16.26
C LEU A 465 1.08 17.85 15.32
N SER A 466 0.05 18.54 14.82
CA SER A 466 0.21 19.59 13.81
C SER A 466 1.04 20.78 14.30
N ASP A 467 0.89 21.16 15.57
CA ASP A 467 1.46 22.39 16.14
C ASP A 467 2.17 22.17 17.48
N GLY A 468 2.13 20.96 18.06
CA GLY A 468 2.75 20.67 19.35
C GLY A 468 2.00 21.23 20.55
N VAL A 469 0.79 21.77 20.38
CA VAL A 469 0.00 22.37 21.46
C VAL A 469 -0.54 21.27 22.38
N ARG A 470 -0.35 21.45 23.70
CA ARG A 470 -0.98 20.58 24.72
C ARG A 470 -2.48 20.86 24.76
N GLU A 471 -3.29 19.84 24.50
CA GLU A 471 -4.75 19.97 24.54
C GLU A 471 -5.36 19.49 25.85
N ALA A 472 -4.81 18.43 26.43
CA ALA A 472 -5.41 17.78 27.59
C ALA A 472 -4.36 17.09 28.46
N GLU A 473 -4.70 16.94 29.74
CA GLU A 473 -3.94 16.23 30.76
C GLU A 473 -4.92 15.57 31.73
N TRP A 474 -4.62 14.35 32.16
CA TRP A 474 -5.40 13.62 33.15
C TRP A 474 -4.50 12.69 33.96
N THR A 475 -4.97 12.29 35.14
CA THR A 475 -4.31 11.28 35.95
C THR A 475 -4.37 9.93 35.25
N PHE A 476 -3.24 9.24 35.20
CA PHE A 476 -3.12 7.92 34.63
C PHE A 476 -2.96 6.91 35.76
N PRO A 477 -3.77 5.83 35.81
CA PRO A 477 -3.84 4.95 36.96
C PRO A 477 -2.59 4.08 37.04
N GLN A 478 -1.57 4.55 37.76
CA GLN A 478 -0.46 3.73 38.23
C GLN A 478 -0.64 3.51 39.74
N SER A 479 -0.80 2.27 40.16
CA SER A 479 -1.21 1.91 41.53
C SER A 479 -0.08 1.88 42.55
N ARG A 480 1.05 2.51 42.23
CA ARG A 480 2.22 2.51 43.11
C ARG A 480 1.91 3.24 44.42
N SER A 481 1.95 2.50 45.52
CA SER A 481 1.80 3.07 46.87
C SER A 481 2.90 4.10 47.13
N ALA A 482 2.51 5.31 47.55
CA ALA A 482 3.46 6.35 47.96
C ALA A 482 4.35 5.82 49.10
N GLY A 483 5.63 5.57 48.81
CA GLY A 483 6.61 5.06 49.78
C GLY A 483 7.23 3.69 49.47
N SER A 484 6.76 2.96 48.44
CA SER A 484 7.47 1.77 47.98
C SER A 484 8.78 2.17 47.28
N ALA A 485 9.88 1.49 47.62
CA ALA A 485 11.20 1.70 47.00
C ALA A 485 11.09 1.66 45.45
N PRO A 486 11.95 2.40 44.70
CA PRO A 486 11.92 2.52 43.22
C PRO A 486 11.84 1.24 42.38
N TYR A 487 11.90 0.05 43.00
CA TYR A 487 11.96 -1.23 42.30
C TYR A 487 11.16 -2.38 42.96
N ALA A 488 10.24 -2.10 43.89
CA ALA A 488 9.38 -3.14 44.44
C ALA A 488 8.22 -3.44 43.46
N PHE A 489 8.35 -4.50 42.67
CA PHE A 489 7.29 -4.99 41.78
C PHE A 489 6.14 -5.57 42.63
N ASP A 490 4.99 -4.89 42.63
CA ASP A 490 3.73 -5.47 43.12
C ASP A 490 3.00 -6.10 41.92
N PRO A 491 2.88 -7.44 41.84
CA PRO A 491 2.20 -8.09 40.72
C PRO A 491 0.68 -7.85 40.73
N ALA A 492 0.10 -7.34 41.83
CA ALA A 492 -1.28 -6.89 41.87
C ALA A 492 -1.43 -5.43 41.45
N ALA A 493 -0.34 -4.67 41.37
CA ALA A 493 -0.35 -3.29 40.95
C ALA A 493 -0.78 -3.18 39.48
N ASN A 494 -1.70 -2.27 39.22
CA ASN A 494 -2.04 -1.81 37.90
C ASN A 494 -1.10 -0.66 37.48
N ASP A 495 0.00 -0.97 36.78
CA ASP A 495 1.00 0.01 36.34
C ASP A 495 1.11 0.09 34.80
N PRO A 496 0.09 0.60 34.09
CA PRO A 496 0.14 0.81 32.65
C PRO A 496 1.27 1.80 32.30
N LEU A 497 2.10 1.42 31.32
CA LEU A 497 3.34 2.14 31.00
C LEU A 497 3.39 2.63 29.57
N ALA A 498 3.12 1.77 28.59
CA ALA A 498 3.27 2.09 27.17
C ALA A 498 2.23 1.33 26.34
N GLY A 499 2.06 1.74 25.09
CA GLY A 499 0.98 1.20 24.27
C GLY A 499 1.07 1.59 22.80
N VAL A 500 0.05 1.19 22.05
CA VAL A 500 -0.05 1.40 20.61
C VAL A 500 -1.48 1.76 20.22
N TRP A 501 -1.61 2.65 19.23
CA TRP A 501 -2.85 2.83 18.50
C TRP A 501 -2.98 1.75 17.43
N ASP A 502 -4.01 0.94 17.54
CA ASP A 502 -4.39 -0.03 16.52
C ASP A 502 -5.29 0.66 15.50
N ASN A 503 -4.68 1.13 14.40
CA ASN A 503 -5.42 1.85 13.38
C ASN A 503 -6.49 1.00 12.68
N THR A 504 -6.30 -0.33 12.65
CA THR A 504 -7.24 -1.28 12.03
C THR A 504 -8.51 -1.41 12.88
N ASN A 505 -8.35 -1.52 14.19
CA ASN A 505 -9.47 -1.74 15.12
C ASN A 505 -9.97 -0.46 15.80
N ARG A 506 -9.25 0.65 15.64
CA ARG A 506 -9.51 1.95 16.26
C ARG A 506 -9.53 1.91 17.79
N VAL A 507 -8.55 1.24 18.37
CA VAL A 507 -8.40 1.09 19.83
C VAL A 507 -6.98 1.39 20.28
N PHE A 508 -6.80 1.81 21.53
CA PHE A 508 -5.48 1.78 22.17
C PHE A 508 -5.32 0.48 22.94
N TRP A 509 -4.14 -0.10 22.78
CA TRP A 509 -3.64 -1.16 23.65
C TRP A 509 -2.59 -0.58 24.57
N VAL A 510 -2.75 -0.74 25.87
CA VAL A 510 -1.75 -0.28 26.86
C VAL A 510 -1.29 -1.45 27.70
N GLY A 511 0.01 -1.73 27.64
CA GLY A 511 0.67 -2.76 28.41
C GLY A 511 0.93 -2.34 29.85
N ASN A 512 0.95 -3.33 30.74
CA ASN A 512 1.20 -3.14 32.16
C ASN A 512 2.63 -3.53 32.54
N LEU A 513 3.33 -2.70 33.32
CA LEU A 513 4.72 -2.90 33.71
C LEU A 513 4.92 -4.07 34.68
N THR A 514 3.96 -4.31 35.57
CA THR A 514 4.14 -5.23 36.71
C THR A 514 3.33 -6.51 36.58
N ASN A 515 2.39 -6.59 35.64
CA ASN A 515 1.52 -7.75 35.47
C ASN A 515 1.25 -8.08 34.00
N ASP A 516 0.53 -9.18 33.78
CA ASP A 516 0.26 -9.79 32.49
C ASP A 516 -1.00 -9.24 31.78
N LYS A 517 -1.53 -8.11 32.26
CA LYS A 517 -2.73 -7.49 31.70
C LYS A 517 -2.38 -6.50 30.61
N ILE A 518 -3.21 -6.49 29.57
CA ILE A 518 -3.22 -5.44 28.56
C ILE A 518 -4.57 -4.71 28.67
N HIS A 519 -4.51 -3.40 28.80
CA HIS A 519 -5.68 -2.53 28.80
C HIS A 519 -6.11 -2.27 27.36
N LEU A 520 -7.40 -2.48 27.10
CA LEU A 520 -8.05 -2.06 25.87
C LEU A 520 -8.82 -0.78 26.14
N LEU A 521 -8.41 0.32 25.51
CA LEU A 521 -9.12 1.61 25.56
C LEU A 521 -9.81 1.83 24.23
N ARG A 522 -11.13 1.91 24.23
CA ARG A 522 -11.96 2.05 23.05
C ARG A 522 -12.38 3.49 22.82
N GLY A 523 -12.54 3.79 21.53
CA GLY A 523 -13.14 5.02 21.05
C GLY A 523 -14.44 5.33 21.72
N GLY A 524 -14.75 6.61 21.88
CA GLY A 524 -16.13 6.99 22.09
C GLY A 524 -17.00 6.50 20.93
N SER A 525 -18.30 6.48 21.18
CA SER A 525 -19.37 6.11 20.25
C SER A 525 -19.21 6.67 18.84
N TYR A 526 -19.39 5.84 17.80
CA TYR A 526 -19.62 6.31 16.43
C TYR A 526 -20.74 7.35 16.41
N THR A 527 -20.62 8.37 15.55
CA THR A 527 -21.77 9.25 15.27
C THR A 527 -22.96 8.42 14.82
N HIS A 528 -24.18 8.85 15.15
CA HIS A 528 -25.39 8.13 14.77
C HIS A 528 -25.65 8.15 13.24
N ALA A 529 -25.07 9.12 12.53
CA ALA A 529 -25.21 9.26 11.09
C ALA A 529 -23.99 9.96 10.49
N GLY A 530 -23.79 9.75 9.19
CA GLY A 530 -22.75 10.38 8.39
C GLY A 530 -23.03 10.25 6.91
N SER A 531 -22.38 11.05 6.08
CA SER A 531 -22.59 11.03 4.64
C SER A 531 -21.30 11.16 3.84
N TYR A 532 -21.33 10.55 2.66
CA TYR A 532 -20.29 10.67 1.64
C TYR A 532 -20.90 11.14 0.33
N LEU A 533 -20.23 12.10 -0.30
CA LEU A 533 -20.57 12.62 -1.60
C LEU A 533 -19.45 12.27 -2.58
N SER A 534 -19.74 11.46 -3.60
CA SER A 534 -18.73 11.08 -4.60
C SER A 534 -18.26 12.29 -5.41
N ALA A 535 -17.10 12.20 -6.06
CA ALA A 535 -16.78 13.09 -7.17
C ALA A 535 -17.86 12.96 -8.28
N PRO A 536 -18.09 14.02 -9.09
CA PRO A 536 -18.87 13.91 -10.31
C PRO A 536 -18.28 12.87 -11.27
N LEU A 537 -19.08 11.88 -11.64
CA LEU A 537 -18.80 10.94 -12.69
C LEU A 537 -19.13 11.58 -14.04
N ASP A 538 -18.14 11.74 -14.92
CA ASP A 538 -18.34 12.10 -16.32
C ASP A 538 -18.41 10.83 -17.17
N SER A 539 -19.55 10.57 -17.81
CA SER A 539 -19.71 9.42 -18.71
C SER A 539 -18.97 9.57 -20.03
N GLY A 540 -18.51 10.78 -20.38
CA GLY A 540 -17.91 11.10 -21.68
C GLY A 540 -18.91 11.11 -22.85
N SER A 541 -20.17 10.71 -22.60
CA SER A 541 -21.26 10.71 -23.58
C SER A 541 -22.25 11.83 -23.27
N GLY A 542 -22.80 12.47 -24.30
CA GLY A 542 -23.90 13.42 -24.14
C GLY A 542 -25.25 12.74 -23.89
N ALA A 543 -25.35 11.42 -24.07
CA ALA A 543 -26.60 10.68 -23.92
C ALA A 543 -26.40 9.27 -23.31
N PRO A 544 -25.77 9.12 -22.14
CA PRO A 544 -25.52 7.79 -21.55
C PRO A 544 -26.82 7.13 -21.08
N HIS A 545 -26.84 5.80 -21.10
CA HIS A 545 -27.84 5.01 -20.40
C HIS A 545 -27.21 4.44 -19.12
N TYR A 546 -27.84 4.65 -17.97
CA TYR A 546 -27.35 4.13 -16.70
C TYR A 546 -28.09 2.85 -16.32
N GLY A 547 -27.34 1.81 -15.97
CA GLY A 547 -27.83 0.50 -15.57
C GLY A 547 -28.11 0.44 -14.09
N ARG A 548 -27.30 -0.31 -13.33
CA ARG A 548 -27.46 -0.55 -11.89
C ARG A 548 -26.47 0.25 -11.03
N LEU A 549 -26.91 0.55 -9.80
CA LEU A 549 -26.03 0.98 -8.72
C LEU A 549 -25.57 -0.25 -7.93
N ASN A 550 -24.27 -0.49 -7.89
CA ASN A 550 -23.67 -1.64 -7.22
C ASN A 550 -22.71 -1.18 -6.13
N TRP A 551 -22.74 -1.83 -4.97
CA TRP A 551 -21.79 -1.63 -3.89
C TRP A 551 -21.50 -2.92 -3.12
N THR A 552 -20.37 -2.90 -2.41
CA THR A 552 -20.00 -3.88 -1.39
C THR A 552 -19.98 -3.17 -0.05
N ALA A 553 -20.72 -3.69 0.93
CA ALA A 553 -20.80 -3.12 2.27
C ALA A 553 -20.84 -4.22 3.36
N THR A 554 -20.41 -3.87 4.57
CA THR A 554 -20.72 -4.60 5.80
C THR A 554 -21.65 -3.74 6.64
N THR A 555 -22.84 -4.26 6.95
CA THR A 555 -23.86 -3.57 7.76
C THR A 555 -24.16 -4.40 9.01
N PRO A 556 -23.39 -4.25 10.11
CA PRO A 556 -23.69 -4.92 11.37
C PRO A 556 -25.10 -4.62 11.88
N ALA A 557 -25.62 -5.45 12.78
CA ALA A 557 -26.92 -5.21 13.40
C ALA A 557 -26.97 -3.82 14.07
N GLY A 558 -28.09 -3.10 13.86
CA GLY A 558 -28.25 -1.72 14.30
C GLY A 558 -27.59 -0.67 13.41
N THR A 559 -27.08 -1.04 12.24
CA THR A 559 -26.52 -0.09 11.25
C THR A 559 -27.32 -0.08 9.96
N SER A 560 -27.21 1.00 9.19
CA SER A 560 -27.90 1.19 7.91
C SER A 560 -27.01 1.87 6.88
N LEU A 561 -27.22 1.54 5.61
CA LEU A 561 -26.58 2.19 4.47
C LEU A 561 -27.64 2.45 3.40
N SER A 562 -27.67 3.67 2.87
CA SER A 562 -28.57 4.05 1.78
C SER A 562 -27.91 5.04 0.83
N PHE A 563 -28.41 5.13 -0.40
CA PHE A 563 -27.85 6.01 -1.42
C PHE A 563 -28.93 6.85 -2.11
N LYS A 564 -28.53 8.02 -2.59
CA LYS A 564 -29.27 8.80 -3.59
C LYS A 564 -28.33 9.18 -4.73
N VAL A 565 -28.91 9.42 -5.89
CA VAL A 565 -28.18 9.79 -7.11
C VAL A 565 -28.75 11.07 -7.69
N ARG A 566 -27.88 11.95 -8.20
CA ARG A 566 -28.28 13.10 -9.01
C ARG A 566 -27.49 13.09 -10.31
N SER A 567 -28.03 13.70 -11.36
CA SER A 567 -27.36 13.79 -12.66
C SER A 567 -27.77 15.03 -13.42
N ALA A 568 -26.91 15.51 -14.32
CA ALA A 568 -27.16 16.66 -15.18
C ALA A 568 -26.24 16.65 -16.43
N ASN A 569 -26.48 17.57 -17.36
CA ASN A 569 -25.66 17.71 -18.57
C ASN A 569 -24.42 18.61 -18.39
N THR A 570 -24.38 19.40 -17.32
CA THR A 570 -23.22 20.26 -16.97
C THR A 570 -22.87 20.09 -15.50
N LEU A 571 -21.62 20.37 -15.13
CA LEU A 571 -21.19 20.36 -13.72
C LEU A 571 -21.91 21.43 -12.88
N ALA A 572 -22.25 22.58 -13.50
CA ALA A 572 -22.98 23.65 -12.82
C ALA A 572 -24.41 23.20 -12.45
N ASP A 573 -25.12 22.57 -13.39
CA ASP A 573 -26.48 22.06 -13.15
C ASP A 573 -26.46 20.86 -12.19
N LEU A 574 -25.40 20.04 -12.22
CA LEU A 574 -25.25 18.92 -11.29
C LEU A 574 -25.22 19.39 -9.83
N ALA A 575 -24.62 20.54 -9.56
CA ALA A 575 -24.49 21.08 -8.19
C ALA A 575 -25.85 21.38 -7.54
N SER A 576 -26.87 21.73 -8.33
CA SER A 576 -28.23 22.04 -7.89
C SER A 576 -29.27 20.97 -8.25
N ALA A 577 -28.87 19.89 -8.95
CA ALA A 577 -29.77 18.84 -9.40
C ALA A 577 -30.44 18.08 -8.23
N THR A 578 -31.69 17.69 -8.44
CA THR A 578 -32.49 16.92 -7.49
C THR A 578 -31.89 15.53 -7.27
N TRP A 579 -31.88 15.08 -6.01
CA TRP A 579 -31.50 13.74 -5.61
C TRP A 579 -32.66 12.76 -5.74
N TYR A 580 -32.41 11.61 -6.37
CA TYR A 580 -33.37 10.54 -6.59
C TYR A 580 -32.91 9.22 -5.97
N GLY A 581 -33.86 8.46 -5.43
CA GLY A 581 -33.76 7.03 -5.22
C GLY A 581 -34.29 6.25 -6.43
N PRO A 582 -34.58 4.94 -6.28
CA PRO A 582 -34.96 4.09 -7.40
C PRO A 582 -36.31 4.48 -8.03
N THR A 583 -37.25 5.03 -7.27
CA THR A 583 -38.59 5.37 -7.78
C THR A 583 -38.86 6.88 -7.85
N GLY A 584 -38.14 7.71 -7.09
CA GLY A 584 -38.37 9.16 -7.12
C GLY A 584 -37.45 9.96 -6.20
N ALA A 585 -37.79 11.23 -5.94
CA ALA A 585 -36.99 12.07 -5.03
C ALA A 585 -37.17 11.68 -3.54
N GLY A 586 -38.28 11.02 -3.21
CA GLY A 586 -38.69 10.69 -1.85
C GLY A 586 -38.07 9.42 -1.27
N ASP A 587 -37.39 8.60 -2.07
CA ASP A 587 -36.81 7.32 -1.64
C ASP A 587 -35.27 7.28 -1.81
N SER A 588 -34.68 6.12 -1.50
CA SER A 588 -33.24 5.89 -1.53
C SER A 588 -32.94 4.46 -1.96
N TYR A 589 -31.80 4.23 -2.61
CA TYR A 589 -31.32 2.89 -2.91
C TYR A 589 -30.81 2.23 -1.63
N SER A 590 -31.41 1.11 -1.23
CA SER A 590 -31.04 0.34 -0.04
C SER A 590 -30.57 -1.09 -0.35
N ALA A 591 -30.65 -1.53 -1.61
CA ALA A 591 -30.20 -2.84 -2.06
C ALA A 591 -29.22 -2.74 -3.25
N SER A 592 -28.06 -3.39 -3.13
CA SER A 592 -27.02 -3.39 -4.18
C SER A 592 -27.53 -4.10 -5.44
N GLY A 593 -27.19 -3.57 -6.61
CA GLY A 593 -27.66 -4.06 -7.90
C GLY A 593 -29.03 -3.54 -8.32
N THR A 594 -29.63 -2.61 -7.56
CA THR A 594 -30.88 -1.95 -7.95
C THR A 594 -30.67 -1.12 -9.23
N SER A 595 -31.60 -1.20 -10.17
CA SER A 595 -31.59 -0.37 -11.38
C SER A 595 -31.68 1.10 -11.03
N LEU A 596 -30.86 1.93 -11.68
CA LEU A 596 -30.92 3.38 -11.54
C LEU A 596 -32.21 3.92 -12.14
N ASN A 597 -32.74 4.96 -11.51
CA ASN A 597 -33.91 5.67 -11.99
C ASN A 597 -33.65 6.21 -13.40
N ALA A 598 -34.58 5.94 -14.32
CA ALA A 598 -34.45 6.32 -15.73
C ALA A 598 -34.36 7.85 -15.93
N VAL A 599 -34.74 8.66 -14.93
CA VAL A 599 -34.50 10.12 -14.91
C VAL A 599 -33.03 10.49 -15.08
N HIS A 600 -32.11 9.57 -14.76
CA HIS A 600 -30.68 9.82 -14.91
C HIS A 600 -30.17 9.60 -16.33
N ASN A 601 -30.93 8.91 -17.18
CA ASN A 601 -30.51 8.65 -18.55
C ASN A 601 -30.39 9.95 -19.34
N LYS A 602 -29.46 9.96 -20.29
CA LYS A 602 -29.10 11.09 -21.14
C LYS A 602 -28.46 12.27 -20.43
N HIS A 603 -28.08 12.12 -19.15
CA HIS A 603 -27.31 13.12 -18.43
C HIS A 603 -25.84 12.73 -18.43
N ARG A 604 -24.97 13.61 -18.94
CA ARG A 604 -23.52 13.33 -19.03
C ARG A 604 -22.86 13.08 -17.68
N TYR A 605 -23.24 13.87 -16.66
CA TYR A 605 -22.65 13.84 -15.33
C TYR A 605 -23.59 13.19 -14.32
N LEU A 606 -23.04 12.38 -13.42
CA LEU A 606 -23.76 11.71 -12.34
C LEU A 606 -22.99 11.84 -11.03
N GLN A 607 -23.68 11.93 -9.89
CA GLN A 607 -23.06 11.93 -8.57
C GLN A 607 -23.87 11.09 -7.61
N VAL A 608 -23.19 10.40 -6.70
CA VAL A 608 -23.82 9.53 -5.71
C VAL A 608 -23.56 10.10 -4.32
N GLN A 609 -24.62 10.13 -3.50
CA GLN A 609 -24.54 10.39 -2.08
C GLN A 609 -24.83 9.10 -1.33
N ALA A 610 -23.94 8.70 -0.43
CA ALA A 610 -24.15 7.62 0.52
C ALA A 610 -24.50 8.21 1.90
N THR A 611 -25.49 7.63 2.57
CA THR A 611 -25.85 7.94 3.95
C THR A 611 -25.63 6.69 4.80
N LEU A 612 -24.79 6.83 5.82
CA LEU A 612 -24.46 5.82 6.80
C LEU A 612 -25.23 6.14 8.09
N GLY A 613 -25.78 5.13 8.75
CA GLY A 613 -26.50 5.29 10.00
C GLY A 613 -26.18 4.19 11.01
N SER A 614 -26.27 4.53 12.29
CA SER A 614 -26.15 3.58 13.39
C SER A 614 -27.03 3.96 14.58
N THR A 615 -27.82 2.99 15.05
CA THR A 615 -28.53 3.05 16.33
C THR A 615 -27.70 2.46 17.47
N ASN A 616 -26.62 1.75 17.15
CA ASN A 616 -25.67 1.24 18.14
C ASN A 616 -24.34 2.02 18.03
N PRO A 617 -24.01 2.86 19.02
CA PRO A 617 -22.78 3.65 18.99
C PRO A 617 -21.48 2.82 18.92
N ASP A 618 -21.51 1.52 19.18
CA ASP A 618 -20.33 0.64 19.10
C ASP A 618 -20.13 0.04 17.71
N ASN A 619 -21.11 0.20 16.81
CA ASN A 619 -21.09 -0.36 15.46
C ASN A 619 -21.18 0.76 14.43
N SER A 620 -20.48 0.57 13.31
CA SER A 620 -20.63 1.39 12.11
C SER A 620 -20.84 0.51 10.88
N PRO A 621 -21.68 0.91 9.92
CA PRO A 621 -21.64 0.31 8.60
C PRO A 621 -20.30 0.65 7.92
N LYS A 622 -19.81 -0.24 7.07
CA LYS A 622 -18.59 -0.05 6.26
C LYS A 622 -18.94 -0.20 4.78
N LEU A 623 -18.69 0.82 3.97
CA LEU A 623 -18.83 0.79 2.51
C LEU A 623 -17.44 0.57 1.88
N GLN A 624 -17.21 -0.59 1.25
CA GLN A 624 -15.90 -0.95 0.70
C GLN A 624 -15.75 -0.64 -0.79
N ALA A 625 -16.83 -0.63 -1.57
CA ALA A 625 -16.78 -0.34 -3.00
C ALA A 625 -18.12 0.20 -3.50
N LEU A 626 -18.08 1.09 -4.49
CA LEU A 626 -19.24 1.67 -5.16
C LEU A 626 -18.98 1.71 -6.68
N SER A 627 -19.99 1.38 -7.47
CA SER A 627 -19.91 1.45 -8.93
C SER A 627 -21.27 1.69 -9.58
N VAL A 628 -21.22 2.32 -10.74
CA VAL A 628 -22.38 2.63 -11.57
C VAL A 628 -22.18 1.94 -12.92
N GLU A 629 -23.18 1.18 -13.35
CA GLU A 629 -23.18 0.59 -14.68
C GLU A 629 -23.57 1.65 -15.71
N VAL A 630 -22.76 1.79 -16.77
CA VAL A 630 -23.08 2.62 -17.94
C VAL A 630 -23.30 1.67 -19.11
N LEU A 631 -24.53 1.66 -19.60
CA LEU A 631 -24.94 0.92 -20.79
C LEU A 631 -24.58 1.73 -22.04
N PRO A 632 -24.21 1.05 -23.13
CA PRO A 632 -23.87 1.68 -24.41
C PRO A 632 -25.02 2.47 -25.02
#